data_AF-A0A0P6YE87-F1
#
_entry.id   AF-A0A0P6YE87-F1
#
_cell.length_a   1.000
_cell.length_b   1.000
_cell.length_c   1.000
_cell.angle_alpha   90.00
_cell.angle_beta   90.00
_cell.angle_gamma   90.00
#
_symmetry.space_group_name_H-M   'P 1'
#
loop_
_entity.id
_entity.type
_entity.pdbx_description
1 polymer ?
#
loop_
_entity_poly.entity_id
_entity_poly.type
_entity_poly.pdbx_seq_one_letter_code
_entity_poly.pdbx_strand_id
1 'polypeptide(L)'
;MEAKYQTSRNVYGSMAHKLPILIRNAGLVQALAFAQSRDKSEINLFLEHLAITINFTCKAQDFAAKVAELELAEYMYRTQQALDALLWYKRFVQSILDIDPSNAIQ
;
A
#
# COMPACT_ATOMS: atom_id res chain seq x y z
N MET A 1 -14.52 -0.81 21.76
CA MET A 1 -13.29 -1.48 21.28
C MET A 1 -13.43 -1.91 19.81
N GLU A 2 -14.54 -2.54 19.43
CA GLU A 2 -14.83 -2.97 18.04
C GLU A 2 -14.83 -1.83 17.01
N ALA A 3 -15.45 -0.68 17.32
CA ALA A 3 -15.47 0.46 16.41
C ALA A 3 -14.07 0.98 16.01
N LYS A 4 -13.11 0.96 16.95
CA LYS A 4 -11.72 1.37 16.67
C LYS A 4 -11.05 0.41 15.68
N TYR A 5 -11.23 -0.90 15.87
CA TYR A 5 -10.69 -1.90 14.96
C TYR A 5 -11.31 -1.82 13.57
N GLN A 6 -12.62 -1.53 13.47
CA GLN A 6 -13.27 -1.32 12.19
C GLN A 6 -12.70 -0.11 11.45
N THR A 7 -12.50 1.01 12.15
CA THR A 7 -11.84 2.19 11.57
C THR A 7 -10.44 1.87 11.08
N SER A 8 -9.64 1.16 11.88
CA SER A 8 -8.28 0.77 11.49
C SER A 8 -8.27 -0.13 10.24
N ARG A 9 -9.17 -1.11 10.17
CA ARG A 9 -9.34 -1.97 8.98
C ARG A 9 -9.73 -1.14 7.77
N ASN A 10 -10.70 -0.24 7.90
CA ASN A 10 -11.16 0.63 6.82
C ASN A 10 -10.02 1.47 6.24
N VAL A 11 -9.16 2.04 7.09
CA VAL A 11 -7.99 2.82 6.65
C VAL A 11 -7.00 1.94 5.87
N TYR A 12 -6.68 0.76 6.40
CA TYR A 12 -5.81 -0.22 5.74
C TYR A 12 -6.36 -0.65 4.38
N GLY A 13 -7.61 -1.10 4.34
CA GLY A 13 -8.27 -1.59 3.12
C GLY A 13 -8.49 -0.49 2.08
N SER A 14 -8.83 0.73 2.51
CA SER A 14 -8.96 1.88 1.61
C SER A 14 -7.65 2.16 0.88
N MET A 15 -6.51 2.09 1.59
CA MET A 15 -5.20 2.27 0.97
C MET A 15 -4.85 1.12 0.01
N ALA A 16 -5.15 -0.12 0.37
CA ALA A 16 -4.95 -1.29 -0.50
C ALA A 16 -5.69 -1.17 -1.84
N HIS A 17 -6.91 -0.62 -1.86
CA HIS A 17 -7.65 -0.35 -3.10
C HIS A 17 -7.08 0.82 -3.90
N LYS A 18 -6.63 1.88 -3.23
CA LYS A 18 -6.18 3.14 -3.86
C LYS A 18 -4.76 3.05 -4.41
N LEU A 19 -3.83 2.41 -3.70
CA LEU A 19 -2.42 2.42 -4.04
C LEU A 19 -2.09 1.92 -5.46
N PRO A 20 -2.69 0.82 -6.00
CA PRO A 20 -2.37 0.38 -7.36
C PRO A 20 -2.83 1.37 -8.44
N ILE A 21 -3.84 2.21 -8.17
CA ILE A 21 -4.25 3.30 -9.07
C ILE A 21 -3.20 4.42 -9.03
N LEU A 22 -2.74 4.79 -7.83
CA LEU A 22 -1.70 5.81 -7.65
C LEU A 22 -0.38 5.40 -8.32
N ILE A 23 0.04 4.14 -8.18
CA ILE A 23 1.26 3.63 -8.82
C ILE A 23 1.16 3.74 -10.34
N ARG A 24 0.02 3.39 -10.94
CA ARG A 24 -0.18 3.49 -12.39
C ARG A 24 -0.14 4.93 -12.90
N ASN A 25 -0.59 5.89 -12.10
CA ASN A 25 -0.70 7.30 -12.52
C ASN A 25 0.58 8.11 -12.22
N ALA A 26 1.26 7.83 -11.11
CA ALA A 26 2.36 8.64 -10.59
C ALA A 26 3.68 7.86 -10.42
N GLY A 27 3.67 6.54 -10.65
CA GLY A 27 4.81 5.67 -10.39
C GLY A 27 4.94 5.24 -8.92
N LEU A 28 5.77 4.23 -8.67
CA LEU A 28 5.87 3.59 -7.36
C LEU A 28 6.41 4.54 -6.28
N VAL A 29 7.50 5.27 -6.54
CA VAL A 29 8.10 6.17 -5.54
C VAL A 29 7.10 7.23 -5.07
N GLN A 30 6.46 7.94 -5.99
CA GLN A 30 5.53 9.02 -5.65
C GLN A 30 4.28 8.49 -4.94
N ALA A 31 3.76 7.34 -5.36
CA ALA A 31 2.61 6.70 -4.72
C ALA A 31 2.93 6.29 -3.27
N LEU A 32 4.12 5.74 -3.02
CA LEU A 32 4.59 5.40 -1.67
C LEU A 32 4.76 6.67 -0.81
N ALA A 33 5.42 7.71 -1.34
CA ALA A 33 5.62 8.97 -0.63
C ALA A 33 4.28 9.64 -0.27
N PHE A 34 3.29 9.59 -1.16
CA PHE A 34 1.95 10.08 -0.88
C PHE A 34 1.24 9.27 0.22
N ALA A 35 1.40 7.94 0.24
CA ALA A 35 0.82 7.12 1.29
C ALA A 35 1.47 7.41 2.64
N GLN A 36 2.81 7.52 2.69
CA GLN A 36 3.57 7.88 3.89
C GLN A 36 3.16 9.24 4.47
N SER A 37 2.90 10.25 3.62
CA SER A 37 2.54 11.61 4.09
C SER A 37 1.19 11.71 4.79
N ARG A 38 0.35 10.67 4.72
CA ARG A 38 -0.93 10.61 5.43
C ARG A 38 -0.78 10.39 6.93
N ASP A 39 0.40 9.97 7.39
CA ASP A 39 0.78 9.79 8.80
C ASP A 39 -0.28 9.05 9.64
N LYS A 40 -0.68 7.85 9.17
CA LYS A 40 -1.57 6.94 9.90
C LYS A 40 -0.88 5.62 10.16
N SER A 41 -0.96 5.14 11.39
CA SER A 41 -0.33 3.88 11.80
C SER A 41 -0.76 2.68 10.96
N GLU A 42 -2.00 2.65 10.50
CA GLU A 42 -2.58 1.59 9.69
C GLU A 42 -2.09 1.64 8.24
N ILE A 43 -1.83 2.85 7.71
CA ILE A 43 -1.19 3.01 6.40
C ILE A 43 0.26 2.56 6.50
N ASN A 44 0.97 2.94 7.56
CA ASN A 44 2.35 2.51 7.77
C ASN A 44 2.45 0.98 7.88
N LEU A 45 1.55 0.34 8.64
CA LEU A 45 1.46 -1.11 8.72
C LEU A 45 1.22 -1.75 7.34
N PHE A 46 0.32 -1.18 6.53
CA PHE A 46 0.08 -1.63 5.17
C PHE A 46 1.33 -1.53 4.28
N LEU A 47 2.05 -0.41 4.35
CA LEU A 47 3.27 -0.19 3.58
C LEU A 47 4.39 -1.15 4.01
N GLU A 48 4.51 -1.47 5.29
CA GLU A 48 5.45 -2.49 5.79
C GLU A 48 5.11 -3.89 5.26
N HIS A 49 3.82 -4.27 5.29
CA HIS A 49 3.39 -5.55 4.72
C HIS A 49 3.68 -5.63 3.22
N LEU A 50 3.42 -4.56 2.47
CA LEU A 50 3.72 -4.48 1.05
C LEU A 50 5.23 -4.60 0.80
N ALA A 51 6.05 -3.84 1.53
CA ALA A 51 7.50 -3.89 1.44
C ALA A 51 8.02 -5.32 1.61
N ILE A 52 7.59 -6.01 2.68
CA ILE A 52 7.95 -7.41 2.93
C ILE A 52 7.50 -8.31 1.77
N THR A 53 6.28 -8.13 1.26
CA THR A 53 5.73 -8.94 0.15
C THR A 53 6.59 -8.84 -1.11
N ILE A 54 7.16 -7.67 -1.37
CA ILE A 54 8.03 -7.43 -2.53
C ILE A 54 9.53 -7.46 -2.17
N ASN A 55 9.89 -8.20 -1.10
CA ASN A 55 11.25 -8.45 -0.61
C ASN A 55 12.07 -7.20 -0.24
N PHE A 56 11.44 -6.24 0.41
CA PHE A 56 12.13 -5.17 1.14
C PHE A 56 12.01 -5.41 2.64
N THR A 57 13.11 -5.17 3.35
CA THR A 57 13.15 -5.19 4.82
C THR A 57 13.45 -3.78 5.30
N CYS A 58 12.41 -2.94 5.36
CA CYS A 58 12.52 -1.56 5.82
C CYS A 58 11.24 -1.13 6.53
N LYS A 59 11.31 -0.02 7.25
CA LYS A 59 10.13 0.60 7.84
C LYS A 59 9.32 1.36 6.80
N ALA A 60 8.05 1.62 7.12
CA ALA A 60 7.14 2.34 6.24
C ALA A 60 7.75 3.64 5.72
N GLN A 61 8.37 4.44 6.59
CA GLN A 61 8.96 5.74 6.25
C GLN A 61 10.14 5.66 5.26
N ASP A 62 10.90 4.56 5.30
CA ASP A 62 12.10 4.40 4.46
C ASP A 62 11.77 3.81 3.09
N PHE A 63 10.57 3.24 2.93
CA PHE A 63 10.21 2.43 1.76
C PHE A 63 10.32 3.20 0.45
N ALA A 64 9.73 4.40 0.36
CA ALA A 64 9.83 5.24 -0.84
C ALA A 64 11.28 5.59 -1.20
N ALA A 65 12.10 5.95 -0.20
CA ALA A 65 13.51 6.27 -0.39
C ALA A 65 14.30 5.05 -0.89
N LYS A 66 14.09 3.87 -0.29
CA LYS A 66 14.73 2.62 -0.71
C LYS A 66 14.37 2.21 -2.13
N VAL A 67 13.12 2.42 -2.54
CA VAL A 67 12.70 2.19 -3.93
C VAL A 67 13.34 3.20 -4.89
N ALA A 68 13.52 4.46 -4.47
CA ALA A 68 14.13 5.51 -5.28
C ALA A 68 15.64 5.31 -5.50
N GLU A 69 16.32 4.56 -4.62
CA GLU A 69 17.73 4.20 -4.74
C GLU A 69 17.99 3.07 -5.75
N LEU A 70 16.95 2.45 -6.32
CA LEU A 70 17.11 1.34 -7.25
C LEU A 70 17.56 1.76 -8.64
N GLU A 71 18.37 0.92 -9.27
CA GLU A 71 18.63 0.97 -10.70
C GLU A 71 17.33 0.77 -11.51
N LEU A 72 17.24 1.39 -12.69
CA LEU A 72 16.01 1.47 -13.47
C LEU A 72 15.34 0.09 -13.71
N ALA A 73 16.13 -0.93 -14.09
CA ALA A 73 15.60 -2.26 -14.35
C ALA A 73 14.98 -2.89 -13.10
N GLU A 74 15.64 -2.74 -11.95
CA GLU A 74 15.17 -3.23 -10.67
C GLU A 74 13.95 -2.45 -10.20
N TYR A 75 13.94 -1.13 -10.37
CA TYR A 75 12.79 -0.27 -10.09
C TYR A 75 11.54 -0.69 -10.89
N MET A 76 11.68 -0.96 -12.18
CA MET A 76 10.58 -1.45 -13.03
C MET A 76 10.07 -2.81 -12.55
N TYR A 77 10.99 -3.73 -12.23
CA TYR A 77 10.65 -5.03 -11.70
C TYR A 77 9.89 -4.94 -10.36
N ARG A 78 10.37 -4.11 -9.42
CA ARG A 78 9.68 -3.87 -8.13
C ARG A 78 8.33 -3.18 -8.30
N THR A 79 8.21 -2.28 -9.28
CA THR A 79 6.93 -1.65 -9.62
C THR A 79 5.91 -2.70 -10.07
N GLN A 80 6.30 -3.62 -10.94
CA GLN A 80 5.43 -4.71 -11.38
C GLN A 80 5.06 -5.63 -10.21
N GLN A 81 6.05 -6.04 -9.39
CA GLN A 81 5.80 -6.87 -8.21
C GLN A 81 4.84 -6.19 -7.21
N ALA A 82 4.95 -4.89 -7.01
CA ALA A 82 4.03 -4.13 -6.16
C ALA A 82 2.60 -4.18 -6.72
N LEU A 83 2.43 -4.00 -8.04
CA LEU A 83 1.11 -4.08 -8.68
C LEU A 83 0.50 -5.48 -8.57
N ASP A 84 1.29 -6.53 -8.76
CA ASP A 84 0.84 -7.92 -8.66
C ASP A 84 0.46 -8.29 -7.22
N ALA A 85 1.24 -7.85 -6.23
CA ALA A 85 0.88 -7.98 -4.83
C ALA A 85 -0.43 -7.24 -4.54
N LEU A 86 -0.56 -5.98 -4.98
CA LEU A 86 -1.73 -5.14 -4.69
C LEU A 86 -3.03 -5.67 -5.29
N LEU A 87 -2.97 -6.43 -6.39
CA LEU A 87 -4.11 -7.16 -6.91
C LEU A 87 -4.67 -8.13 -5.87
N TRP A 88 -3.80 -8.87 -5.18
CA TRP A 88 -4.21 -9.79 -4.12
C TRP A 88 -4.62 -9.08 -2.84
N TYR A 89 -3.91 -8.02 -2.43
CA TYR A 89 -4.34 -7.20 -1.29
C TYR A 89 -5.77 -6.69 -1.48
N LYS A 90 -6.11 -6.13 -2.65
CA LYS A 90 -7.48 -5.71 -2.98
C LYS A 90 -8.51 -6.83 -2.78
N ARG A 91 -8.21 -8.05 -3.23
CA ARG A 91 -9.11 -9.22 -3.08
C ARG A 91 -9.26 -9.65 -1.62
N PHE A 92 -8.18 -9.63 -0.85
CA PHE A 92 -8.21 -10.03 0.56
C PHE A 92 -8.89 -8.99 1.45
N VAL A 93 -8.67 -7.70 1.23
CA VAL A 93 -9.38 -6.68 2.02
C VAL A 93 -10.89 -6.68 1.71
N GLN A 94 -11.30 -7.07 0.50
CA GLN A 94 -12.70 -7.25 0.17
C GLN A 94 -13.29 -8.53 0.80
N SER A 95 -12.62 -9.68 0.68
CA SER A 95 -13.16 -10.96 1.14
C SER A 95 -13.02 -11.22 2.65
N ILE A 96 -11.97 -10.69 3.29
CA ILE A 96 -11.66 -10.96 4.71
C ILE A 96 -12.09 -9.79 5.59
N LEU A 97 -11.90 -8.54 5.12
CA LEU A 97 -12.20 -7.35 5.92
C LEU A 97 -13.55 -6.70 5.55
N ASP A 98 -14.24 -7.22 4.53
CA ASP A 98 -15.50 -6.68 4.01
C ASP A 98 -15.42 -5.20 3.58
N ILE A 99 -14.27 -4.80 3.02
CA ILE A 99 -14.03 -3.43 2.56
C ILE A 99 -14.16 -3.37 1.05
N ASP A 100 -15.28 -2.81 0.59
CA ASP A 100 -15.52 -2.53 -0.82
C ASP A 100 -14.89 -1.18 -1.23
N PRO A 101 -14.24 -1.08 -2.41
CA PRO A 101 -13.76 0.19 -2.92
C PRO A 101 -14.84 1.27 -3.05
N SER A 102 -16.10 0.87 -3.26
CA SER A 102 -17.28 1.75 -3.36
C SER A 102 -17.64 2.41 -2.02
N ASN A 103 -17.30 1.76 -0.91
CA ASN A 103 -17.59 2.22 0.46
C ASN A 103 -16.42 2.99 1.09
N ALA A 104 -15.25 3.02 0.43
CA ALA A 104 -14.01 3.61 0.94
C ALA A 104 -13.85 5.12 0.66
N ILE A 105 -14.94 5.77 0.22
CA ILE A 105 -15.05 7.21 -0.07
C ILE A 105 -16.18 7.78 0.80
N GLN A 106 -15.96 7.86 2.11
CA GLN A 106 -16.64 8.80 3.01
C GLN A 106 -15.61 9.37 3.98
#